data_AF-A0A924KJ49-F1
#
_entry.id   AF-A0A924KJ49-F1
#
_cell.length_a   1.000
_cell.length_b   1.000
_cell.length_c   1.000
_cell.angle_alpha   90.00
_cell.angle_beta   90.00
_cell.angle_gamma   90.00
#
_symmetry.space_group_name_H-M   'P 1'
#
loop_
_entity.id
_entity.type
_entity.pdbx_description
1 polymer ?
#
loop_
_entity_poly.entity_id
_entity_poly.type
_entity_poly.pdbx_seq_one_letter_code
_entity_poly.pdbx_strand_id
1 'polypeptide(L)'
;MVEDAKRAAETLDRVRVARAVGYKFMSTIAGHEPGFEEASCALFAGDPARFEERIADWPADVQCHLKKLLMDAFIEGTVPDSSTNRLAVD
;
A
#
# COMPACT_ATOMS: atom_id res chain seq x y z
N MET A 1 -25.48 5.78 -8.83
CA MET A 1 -24.19 5.51 -9.48
C MET A 1 -23.26 6.72 -9.48
N VAL A 2 -23.21 7.50 -8.40
CA VAL A 2 -22.21 8.58 -8.18
C VAL A 2 -21.43 8.37 -6.86
N GLU A 3 -21.97 7.55 -5.98
CA GLU A 3 -21.41 7.08 -4.71
C GLU A 3 -20.21 6.13 -4.87
N ASP A 4 -20.28 5.20 -5.82
CA ASP A 4 -19.29 4.13 -6.01
C ASP A 4 -18.02 4.66 -6.69
N ALA A 5 -18.20 5.50 -7.72
CA ALA A 5 -17.10 6.18 -8.41
C ALA A 5 -16.32 7.14 -7.48
N LYS A 6 -16.99 7.80 -6.54
CA LYS A 6 -16.34 8.67 -5.54
C LYS A 6 -15.51 7.86 -4.54
N ARG A 7 -16.05 6.75 -4.04
CA ARG A 7 -15.34 5.88 -3.09
C ARG A 7 -14.10 5.23 -3.73
N ALA A 8 -14.18 4.81 -4.98
CA ALA A 8 -13.04 4.27 -5.71
C ALA A 8 -11.92 5.31 -5.89
N ALA A 9 -12.28 6.56 -6.22
CA ALA A 9 -11.32 7.67 -6.32
C ALA A 9 -10.64 7.98 -4.98
N GLU A 10 -11.40 8.03 -3.88
CA GLU A 10 -10.87 8.27 -2.53
C GLU A 10 -9.87 7.18 -2.08
N THR A 11 -10.13 5.91 -2.41
CA THR A 11 -9.21 4.81 -2.09
C THR A 11 -7.92 4.89 -2.92
N LEU A 12 -8.03 5.21 -4.21
CA LEU A 12 -6.87 5.40 -5.07
C LEU A 12 -5.99 6.57 -4.59
N ASP A 13 -6.61 7.66 -4.13
CA ASP A 13 -5.87 8.81 -3.59
C ASP A 13 -5.18 8.48 -2.26
N ARG A 14 -5.82 7.70 -1.37
CA ARG A 14 -5.17 7.19 -0.15
C ARG A 14 -3.94 6.34 -0.46
N VAL A 15 -4.05 5.41 -1.41
CA VAL A 15 -2.93 4.57 -1.86
C VAL A 15 -1.77 5.43 -2.37
N ARG A 16 -2.07 6.42 -3.23
CA ARG A 16 -1.06 7.33 -3.80
C ARG A 16 -0.36 8.15 -2.72
N VAL A 17 -1.11 8.72 -1.77
CA VAL A 17 -0.56 9.49 -0.66
C VAL A 17 0.32 8.62 0.23
N ALA A 18 -0.15 7.42 0.60
CA ALA A 18 0.61 6.47 1.42
C ALA A 18 1.95 6.10 0.76
N ARG A 19 1.94 5.77 -0.54
CA ARG A 19 3.17 5.48 -1.31
C ARG A 19 4.13 6.67 -1.35
N ALA A 20 3.64 7.88 -1.59
CA ALA A 20 4.46 9.08 -1.64
C ALA A 20 5.11 9.40 -0.28
N VAL A 21 4.33 9.29 0.81
CA VAL A 21 4.83 9.52 2.18
C VAL A 21 5.85 8.45 2.58
N GLY A 22 5.55 7.16 2.30
CA GLY A 22 6.47 6.06 2.58
C GLY A 22 7.78 6.18 1.82
N TYR A 23 7.74 6.49 0.51
CA TYR A 23 8.95 6.70 -0.28
C TYR A 23 9.79 7.86 0.24
N LYS A 24 9.16 8.99 0.60
CA LYS A 24 9.88 10.16 1.15
C LYS A 24 10.55 9.86 2.50
N PHE A 25 9.86 9.15 3.38
CA PHE A 25 10.44 8.72 4.65
C PHE A 25 11.64 7.80 4.40
N MET A 26 11.45 6.81 3.53
CA MET A 26 12.45 5.82 3.16
C MET A 26 13.71 6.47 2.57
N SER A 27 13.56 7.41 1.63
CA SER A 27 14.71 8.08 1.01
C SER A 27 15.49 8.96 1.99
N THR A 28 14.82 9.51 3.01
CA THR A 28 15.45 10.35 4.03
C THR A 28 16.21 9.54 5.06
N ILE A 29 15.63 8.42 5.52
CA ILE A 29 16.14 7.67 6.68
C ILE A 29 16.97 6.45 6.25
N ALA A 30 16.53 5.75 5.20
CA ALA A 30 17.07 4.47 4.76
C ALA A 30 17.65 4.51 3.35
N GLY A 31 17.87 5.70 2.78
CA GLY A 31 18.41 5.84 1.41
C GLY A 31 19.83 5.28 1.23
N HIS A 32 20.54 5.01 2.33
CA HIS A 32 21.87 4.40 2.33
C HIS A 32 21.85 2.91 2.71
N GLU A 33 20.69 2.38 3.09
CA GLU A 33 20.56 0.98 3.49
C GLU A 33 20.55 0.06 2.27
N PRO A 34 21.10 -1.16 2.38
CA PRO A 34 21.04 -2.14 1.32
C PRO A 34 19.58 -2.50 0.99
N GLY A 35 19.28 -2.70 -0.29
CA GLY A 35 17.93 -3.06 -0.72
C GLY A 35 16.96 -1.88 -0.91
N PHE A 36 17.39 -0.63 -0.76
CA PHE A 36 16.54 0.57 -0.93
C PHE A 36 15.88 0.67 -2.31
N GLU A 37 16.62 0.39 -3.38
CA GLU A 37 16.08 0.48 -4.74
C GLU A 37 15.04 -0.62 -5.00
N GLU A 38 15.29 -1.83 -4.51
CA GLU A 38 14.38 -2.96 -4.61
C GLU A 38 13.14 -2.78 -3.74
N ALA A 39 13.29 -2.21 -2.53
CA ALA A 39 12.17 -1.81 -1.68
C ALA A 39 11.33 -0.73 -2.38
N SER A 40 11.96 0.27 -2.99
CA SER A 40 11.26 1.28 -3.81
C SER A 40 10.50 0.64 -4.96
N CYS A 41 11.13 -0.30 -5.68
CA CYS A 41 10.48 -1.05 -6.75
C CYS A 41 9.26 -1.83 -6.26
N ALA A 42 9.39 -2.57 -5.16
CA ALA A 42 8.29 -3.36 -4.58
C ALA A 42 7.12 -2.47 -4.11
N LEU A 43 7.42 -1.31 -3.51
CA LEU A 43 6.42 -0.32 -3.10
C LEU A 43 5.57 0.16 -4.28
N PHE A 44 6.20 0.51 -5.41
CA PHE A 44 5.47 0.99 -6.59
C PHE A 44 4.82 -0.15 -7.39
N ALA A 45 5.38 -1.36 -7.34
CA ALA A 45 4.77 -2.57 -7.89
C ALA A 45 3.54 -3.05 -7.10
N GLY A 46 3.30 -2.52 -5.89
CA GLY A 46 2.19 -2.95 -5.04
C GLY A 46 2.40 -4.32 -4.40
N ASP A 47 3.65 -4.74 -4.20
CA ASP A 47 4.00 -6.07 -3.66
C ASP A 47 4.47 -5.94 -2.19
N PRO A 48 3.55 -6.10 -1.20
CA PRO A 48 3.91 -5.96 0.21
C PRO A 48 4.87 -7.05 0.69
N ALA A 49 4.75 -8.28 0.17
CA ALA A 49 5.60 -9.39 0.62
C ALA A 49 7.06 -9.13 0.23
N ARG A 50 7.28 -8.78 -1.05
CA ARG A 50 8.62 -8.43 -1.54
C ARG A 50 9.17 -7.18 -0.89
N PHE A 51 8.31 -6.20 -0.57
CA PHE A 51 8.71 -5.00 0.16
C PHE A 51 9.22 -5.36 1.57
N GLU A 52 8.49 -6.18 2.32
CA GLU A 52 8.86 -6.60 3.67
C GLU A 52 10.18 -7.38 3.70
N GLU A 53 10.41 -8.24 2.71
CA GLU A 53 11.69 -8.94 2.56
C GLU A 53 12.86 -7.97 2.34
N ARG A 54 12.67 -6.88 1.60
CA ARG A 54 13.74 -5.93 1.29
C ARG A 54 14.09 -5.00 2.43
N ILE A 55 13.15 -4.73 3.33
CA ILE A 55 13.40 -3.91 4.52
C ILE A 55 13.76 -4.74 5.75
N ALA A 56 13.83 -6.07 5.65
CA ALA A 56 14.03 -6.96 6.80
C ALA A 56 15.35 -6.69 7.54
N ASP A 57 16.39 -6.29 6.80
CA ASP A 57 17.72 -5.97 7.33
C ASP A 57 17.84 -4.52 7.84
N TRP A 58 16.80 -3.70 7.69
CA TRP A 58 16.83 -2.30 8.12
C TRP A 58 16.59 -2.17 9.62
N PRO A 59 16.89 -1.01 10.23
CA PRO A 59 16.55 -0.77 11.63
C PRO A 59 15.06 -1.03 11.92
N ALA A 60 14.79 -1.76 13.02
CA ALA A 60 13.44 -2.24 13.34
C ALA A 60 12.42 -1.11 13.53
N ASP A 61 12.85 0.06 14.00
CA ASP A 61 12.04 1.26 14.12
C ASP A 61 11.63 1.83 12.75
N VAL A 62 12.55 1.82 11.78
CA VAL A 62 12.28 2.19 10.38
C VAL A 62 11.26 1.23 9.77
N GLN A 63 11.44 -0.08 9.96
CA GLN A 63 10.49 -1.09 9.49
C GLN A 63 9.09 -0.88 10.08
N CYS A 64 9.00 -0.70 11.41
CA CYS A 64 7.73 -0.49 12.10
C CYS A 64 7.02 0.78 11.63
N HIS A 65 7.77 1.86 11.39
CA HIS A 65 7.20 3.10 10.89
C HIS A 65 6.69 2.96 9.45
N LEU A 66 7.47 2.32 8.57
CA LEU A 66 7.06 2.05 7.19
C LEU A 66 5.78 1.21 7.11
N LYS A 67 5.67 0.15 7.90
CA LYS A 67 4.46 -0.69 7.95
C LYS A 67 3.22 0.10 8.35
N LYS A 68 3.34 1.12 9.20
CA LYS A 68 2.23 2.02 9.58
C LYS A 68 1.88 3.00 8.46
N LEU A 69 2.89 3.61 7.82
CA LEU A 69 2.68 4.56 6.73
C LEU A 69 2.09 3.91 5.48
N LEU A 70 2.47 2.66 5.21
CA LEU A 70 2.13 1.93 3.99
C LEU A 70 0.93 0.99 4.15
N MET A 71 0.23 1.02 5.29
CA MET A 71 -0.96 0.19 5.51
C MET A 71 -2.00 0.39 4.40
N ASP A 72 -2.19 1.64 3.95
CA ASP A 72 -3.10 1.99 2.86
C ASP A 72 -2.47 1.84 1.47
N ALA A 73 -1.14 1.75 1.35
CA ALA A 73 -0.41 1.71 0.08
C ALA A 73 -0.57 0.37 -0.68
N PHE A 74 -0.98 -0.68 0.03
CA PHE A 74 -1.18 -2.02 -0.49
C PHE A 74 -2.66 -2.44 -0.54
N ILE A 75 -3.59 -1.52 -0.30
CA ILE A 75 -5.03 -1.76 -0.48
C ILE A 75 -5.34 -1.71 -1.98
N GLU A 76 -5.05 -2.79 -2.69
CA GLU A 76 -5.47 -2.96 -4.07
C GLU A 76 -6.78 -3.75 -4.11
N GLY A 77 -7.86 -3.09 -4.52
CA GLY A 77 -9.04 -3.78 -5.07
C GLY A 77 -9.91 -4.60 -4.12
N THR A 78 -9.87 -4.42 -2.78
CA THR A 78 -10.93 -4.96 -1.91
C THR A 78 -12.19 -4.09 -2.02
N VAL A 79 -12.77 -4.00 -3.23
CA VAL A 79 -14.20 -3.71 -3.35
C VAL A 79 -14.89 -5.01 -2.95
N PRO A 80 -15.60 -5.09 -1.80
CA PRO A 80 -16.51 -6.19 -1.59
C PRO A 80 -17.56 -6.11 -2.70
N ASP A 81 -17.42 -6.94 -3.72
CA ASP A 81 -18.44 -7.12 -4.76
C ASP A 81 -19.77 -7.39 -4.05
N SER A 82 -20.68 -6.43 -4.14
CA SER A 82 -22.02 -6.51 -3.54
C SER A 82 -22.98 -7.32 -4.42
N SER A 83 -22.48 -8.20 -5.31
CA SER A 83 -23.31 -8.90 -6.29
C SER A 83 -23.79 -10.29 -5.83
N THR A 84 -23.63 -10.65 -4.55
CA THR A 84 -24.22 -11.89 -3.99
C THR A 84 -25.43 -11.60 -3.12
N ASN A 85 -26.47 -10.96 -3.68
CA ASN A 85 -27.84 -11.14 -3.16
C ASN A 85 -28.94 -10.72 -4.16
N ARG A 86 -29.12 -11.47 -5.25
CA ARG A 86 -30.38 -11.47 -6.02
C ARG A 86 -30.55 -12.75 -6.81
N LEU A 87 -30.78 -13.88 -6.13
CA LEU A 87 -31.60 -14.98 -6.66
C LEU A 87 -32.01 -15.92 -5.51
N ALA A 88 -32.86 -15.40 -4.63
CA ALA A 88 -33.73 -16.20 -3.77
C ALA A 88 -35.05 -15.44 -3.67
N VAL A 89 -35.80 -15.45 -4.77
CA VAL A 89 -37.24 -15.22 -4.73
C VAL A 89 -37.85 -16.36 -5.56
N ASP A 90 -38.61 -17.18 -4.85
CA ASP A 90 -39.56 -18.21 -5.29
C ASP A 90 -39.36 -18.90 -6.64
#